data_AF-A0A7C9RG86-F1
#
_entry.id   AF-A0A7C9RG86-F1
#
_cell.length_a   1.000
_cell.length_b   1.000
_cell.length_c   1.000
_cell.angle_alpha   90.00
_cell.angle_beta   90.00
_cell.angle_gamma   90.00
#
_symmetry.space_group_name_H-M   'P 1'
#
loop_
_entity.id
_entity.type
_entity.pdbx_description
1 polymer ?
#
loop_
_entity_poly.entity_id
_entity_poly.type
_entity_poly.pdbx_seq_one_letter_code
_entity_poly.pdbx_strand_id
1 'polypeptide(L)'
;MTPITLETWLARFHAAHGERYDYRDVTAFRGGKTALTIRCVAHGPFQQTAQKHALGQGCPACGYVARSETQLFDTPQWVAKAREVHGDRYDYAKSVYRGDRENVTITCTAHGDFEQGAGTHTQGRGCPKCGNAAKARGRRKDASHFIRRARAVHGDVYDYTKVEYRSALEKVEIVCPKHGAFWQSPANHAWGYGCQRCVHGAPSKREDELFALVRTIRPDAEQSNRKLIAPKELDIVVPSLKLAIEFNGVYWHSDRRTAIDAAHFKHAACAAQGWRLLSIACEDWKTRRPQFERLVRHALGASDLPRVHARECEVRSVPNGDAVAFLDEHHPQQPGAIYAQRFGLYHPTLGLVALMTFGRDVYSRNREGSPVWDLSRFATSAQVRGGASKLFAAARRELGFAEVISYSANDWFGGGLYEQLGFVRVAQVPPDYRVYHHATGFRPKSAWARKHIPARLVQIDRADVVFDPATDPRTEWEIEDTVNAFRVWDSGKVKWRWQA
;
A
#
# COMPACT_ATOMS: atom_id res chain seq x y z
N MET A 1 88.06 -5.80 23.70
CA MET A 1 87.83 -4.53 22.96
C MET A 1 87.95 -3.40 23.96
N THR A 2 88.93 -2.52 23.79
CA THR A 2 89.11 -1.33 24.63
C THR A 2 87.83 -0.48 24.56
N PRO A 3 87.20 -0.11 25.70
CA PRO A 3 86.00 0.70 25.68
C PRO A 3 86.33 2.07 25.05
N ILE A 4 85.64 2.40 23.95
CA ILE A 4 85.84 3.68 23.27
C ILE A 4 85.42 4.79 24.22
N THR A 5 86.34 5.70 24.56
CA THR A 5 86.09 6.81 25.48
C THR A 5 85.20 7.89 24.87
N LEU A 6 84.57 8.71 25.71
CA LEU A 6 83.76 9.87 25.27
C LEU A 6 84.59 10.81 24.39
N GLU A 7 85.85 11.06 24.75
CA GLU A 7 86.80 11.88 23.98
C GLU A 7 87.00 11.36 22.55
N THR A 8 87.12 10.03 22.40
CA THR A 8 87.28 9.40 21.08
C THR A 8 86.03 9.58 20.20
N TRP A 9 84.83 9.60 20.81
CA TRP A 9 83.58 9.86 20.08
C TRP A 9 83.39 11.33 19.74
N LEU A 10 83.73 12.25 20.65
CA LEU A 10 83.72 13.69 20.37
C LEU A 10 84.63 14.04 19.19
N ALA A 11 85.83 13.45 19.12
CA ALA A 11 86.73 13.61 17.97
C ALA A 11 86.10 13.11 16.66
N ARG A 12 85.39 11.97 16.69
CA ARG A 12 84.65 11.45 15.52
C ARG A 12 83.48 12.35 15.12
N PHE A 13 82.77 12.93 16.08
CA PHE A 13 81.67 13.83 15.78
C PHE A 13 82.15 15.13 15.14
N HIS A 14 83.23 15.73 15.66
CA HIS A 14 83.85 16.89 15.05
C HIS A 14 84.42 16.58 13.66
N ALA A 15 85.01 15.40 13.45
CA ALA A 15 85.46 14.97 12.12
C ALA A 15 84.30 14.81 11.12
N ALA A 16 83.15 14.29 11.56
CA ALA A 16 82.00 14.05 10.69
C ALA A 16 81.18 15.33 10.37
N HIS A 17 81.15 16.29 11.30
CA HIS A 17 80.22 17.43 11.23
C HIS A 17 80.87 18.82 11.35
N GLY A 18 82.17 18.90 11.61
CA GLY A 18 82.87 20.16 11.89
C GLY A 18 82.34 20.85 13.14
N GLU A 19 82.12 22.16 13.05
CA GLU A 19 81.64 23.02 14.15
C GLU A 19 80.11 23.18 14.21
N ARG A 20 79.36 22.35 13.47
CA ARG A 20 77.89 22.49 13.33
C ARG A 20 77.09 22.10 14.58
N TYR A 21 77.74 21.49 15.57
CA TYR A 21 77.10 20.96 16.76
C TYR A 21 77.93 21.21 18.02
N ASP A 22 77.21 21.42 19.12
CA ASP A 22 77.72 21.60 20.47
C ASP A 22 77.30 20.40 21.34
N TYR A 23 78.25 19.87 22.11
CA TYR A 23 78.11 18.66 22.91
C TYR A 23 78.14 18.92 24.42
N ARG A 24 77.97 20.17 24.88
CA ARG A 24 78.02 20.54 26.32
C ARG A 24 77.03 19.79 27.21
N ASP A 25 75.93 19.27 26.65
CA ASP A 25 74.89 18.53 27.38
C ASP A 25 75.17 17.01 27.41
N VAL A 26 76.31 16.55 26.89
CA VAL A 26 76.70 15.13 26.91
C VAL A 26 77.37 14.79 28.23
N THR A 27 76.56 14.43 29.23
CA THR A 27 77.02 14.17 30.61
C THR A 27 77.18 12.69 30.94
N ALA A 28 76.62 11.77 30.13
CA ALA A 28 76.70 10.33 30.36
C ALA A 28 76.90 9.56 29.05
N PHE A 29 77.94 8.72 28.99
CA PHE A 29 78.26 7.89 27.82
C PHE A 29 78.51 6.43 28.21
N ARG A 30 77.80 5.49 27.56
CA ARG A 30 77.93 4.04 27.82
C ARG A 30 78.20 3.21 26.55
N GLY A 31 78.40 3.85 25.40
CA GLY A 31 78.71 3.21 24.12
C GLY A 31 77.94 3.77 22.92
N GLY A 32 78.13 3.18 21.73
CA GLY A 32 77.56 3.70 20.47
C GLY A 32 76.03 3.76 20.40
N LYS A 33 75.32 2.97 21.21
CA LYS A 33 73.85 3.00 21.29
C LYS A 33 73.32 4.03 22.31
N THR A 34 74.19 4.69 23.06
CA THR A 34 73.78 5.73 24.01
C THR A 34 73.10 6.88 23.26
N ALA A 35 71.89 7.24 23.69
CA ALA A 35 71.19 8.42 23.23
C ALA A 35 71.86 9.67 23.82
N LEU A 36 72.24 10.60 22.96
CA LEU A 36 72.91 11.84 23.29
C LEU A 36 71.97 13.01 23.04
N THR A 37 71.97 13.96 23.97
CA THR A 37 71.42 15.30 23.75
C THR A 37 72.48 16.12 23.00
N ILE A 38 72.30 16.32 21.70
CA ILE A 38 73.24 17.05 20.83
C ILE A 38 72.60 18.38 20.47
N ARG A 39 73.33 19.49 20.57
CA ARG A 39 72.83 20.81 20.16
C ARG A 39 73.29 21.15 18.76
N CYS A 40 72.36 21.32 17.84
CA CYS A 40 72.64 21.96 16.57
C CYS A 40 72.76 23.47 16.80
N VAL A 41 73.82 24.09 16.29
CA VAL A 41 74.05 25.54 16.43
C VAL A 41 72.87 26.35 15.87
N ALA A 42 72.23 25.87 14.79
CA ALA A 42 71.11 26.56 14.16
C ALA A 42 69.73 26.21 14.75
N HIS A 43 69.51 24.99 15.24
CA HIS A 43 68.17 24.46 15.56
C HIS A 43 68.00 24.00 17.02
N GLY A 44 69.03 24.13 17.85
CA GLY A 44 68.96 23.75 19.27
C GLY A 44 69.11 22.23 19.55
N PRO A 45 68.77 21.77 20.77
CA PRO A 45 68.99 20.41 21.22
C PRO A 45 68.07 19.39 20.53
N PHE A 46 68.62 18.25 20.13
CA PHE A 46 67.89 17.09 19.63
C PHE A 46 68.53 15.79 20.15
N GLN A 47 67.77 14.69 20.08
CA GLN A 47 68.21 13.37 20.55
C GLN A 47 68.66 12.50 19.38
N GLN A 48 69.83 11.87 19.51
CA GLN A 48 70.32 10.89 18.56
C GLN A 48 71.29 9.92 19.22
N THR A 49 71.43 8.69 18.70
CA THR A 49 72.46 7.78 19.21
C THR A 49 73.86 8.19 18.73
N ALA A 50 74.85 8.02 19.60
CA ALA A 50 76.26 8.30 19.31
C ALA A 50 76.71 7.67 17.98
N GLN A 51 76.39 6.40 17.73
CA GLN A 51 76.76 5.69 16.50
C GLN A 51 76.14 6.33 15.25
N LYS A 52 74.85 6.68 15.27
CA LYS A 52 74.21 7.32 14.12
C LYS A 52 74.82 8.69 13.85
N HIS A 53 75.13 9.43 14.90
CA HIS A 53 75.73 10.74 14.78
C HIS A 53 77.15 10.69 14.18
N ALA A 54 78.02 9.78 14.64
CA ALA A 54 79.36 9.64 14.04
C ALA A 54 79.34 9.10 12.61
N LEU A 55 78.29 8.39 12.20
CA LEU A 55 78.08 7.97 10.81
C LEU A 55 77.63 9.13 9.89
N GLY A 56 77.61 10.36 10.39
CA GLY A 56 77.29 11.56 9.60
C GLY A 56 75.81 11.92 9.55
N GLN A 57 74.92 11.24 10.30
CA GLN A 57 73.53 11.69 10.41
C GLN A 57 73.45 12.92 11.30
N GLY A 58 73.12 14.08 10.72
CA GLY A 58 72.98 15.35 11.42
C GLY A 58 71.58 15.62 11.99
N CYS A 59 71.33 16.89 12.33
CA CYS A 59 70.04 17.38 12.82
C CYS A 59 68.91 17.08 11.81
N PRO A 60 67.80 16.45 12.24
CA PRO A 60 66.63 16.22 11.38
C PRO A 60 66.04 17.49 10.79
N ALA A 61 66.08 18.62 11.51
CA ALA A 61 65.60 19.91 11.01
C ALA A 61 66.49 20.44 9.88
N CYS A 62 67.83 20.37 10.01
CA CYS A 62 68.75 20.68 8.91
C CYS A 62 68.50 19.76 7.69
N GLY A 63 68.27 18.46 7.94
CA GLY A 63 67.97 17.50 6.88
C GLY A 63 66.64 17.79 6.17
N TYR A 64 65.64 18.28 6.89
CA TYR A 64 64.36 18.70 6.30
C TYR A 64 64.53 19.96 5.44
N VAL A 65 65.27 20.96 5.93
CA VAL A 65 65.56 22.19 5.16
C VAL A 65 66.31 21.87 3.87
N ALA A 66 67.39 21.07 3.93
CA ALA A 66 68.16 20.68 2.74
C ALA A 66 67.33 19.86 1.73
N ARG A 67 66.38 19.04 2.21
CA ARG A 67 65.47 18.26 1.35
C ARG A 67 64.34 19.11 0.77
N SER A 68 63.94 20.16 1.47
CA SER A 68 62.98 21.16 1.01
C SER A 68 63.57 22.02 -0.10
N GLU A 69 64.82 22.45 0.04
CA GLU A 69 65.53 23.28 -0.96
C GLU A 69 65.80 22.53 -2.28
N THR A 70 65.96 21.20 -2.22
CA THR A 70 66.15 20.33 -3.40
C THR A 70 64.84 19.85 -4.05
N GLN A 71 63.67 20.12 -3.45
CA GLN A 71 62.35 19.71 -3.94
C GLN A 71 61.48 20.87 -4.47
N LEU A 72 62.05 22.05 -4.70
CA LEU A 72 61.32 23.15 -5.32
C LEU A 72 61.21 22.94 -6.82
N PHE A 73 60.22 22.15 -7.24
CA PHE A 73 59.73 22.25 -8.62
C PHE A 73 59.25 23.68 -8.85
N ASP A 74 59.67 24.28 -9.96
CA ASP A 74 59.03 25.51 -10.43
C ASP A 74 57.72 25.18 -11.18
N THR A 75 56.93 26.21 -11.48
CA THR A 75 55.65 26.03 -12.19
C THR A 75 55.84 25.34 -13.55
N PRO A 76 56.82 25.71 -14.39
CA PRO A 76 57.10 24.99 -15.65
C PRO A 76 57.38 23.50 -15.48
N GLN A 77 58.23 23.12 -14.52
CA GLN A 77 58.57 21.72 -14.28
C GLN A 77 57.36 20.92 -13.76
N TRP A 78 56.53 21.52 -12.91
CA TRP A 78 55.29 20.90 -12.46
C TRP A 78 54.31 20.68 -13.63
N VAL A 79 54.17 21.67 -14.53
CA VAL A 79 53.31 21.56 -15.72
C VAL A 79 53.80 20.46 -16.66
N ALA A 80 55.11 20.33 -16.88
CA ALA A 80 55.67 19.24 -17.68
C ALA A 80 55.27 17.86 -17.12
N LYS A 81 55.42 17.67 -15.82
CA LYS A 81 55.01 16.44 -15.13
C LYS A 81 53.50 16.19 -15.20
N ALA A 82 52.68 17.24 -15.08
CA ALA A 82 51.23 17.11 -15.21
C ALA A 82 50.82 16.68 -16.63
N ARG A 83 51.50 17.19 -17.66
CA ARG A 83 51.29 16.80 -19.07
C ARG A 83 51.72 15.36 -19.35
N GLU A 84 52.78 14.85 -18.72
CA GLU A 84 53.15 13.42 -18.85
C GLU A 84 52.03 12.49 -18.38
N VAL A 85 51.32 12.88 -17.31
CA VAL A 85 50.27 12.05 -16.70
C VAL A 85 48.94 12.15 -17.45
N HIS A 86 48.59 13.34 -17.93
CA HIS A 86 47.25 13.62 -18.47
C HIS A 86 47.21 13.92 -19.97
N GLY A 87 48.35 14.05 -20.64
CA GLY A 87 48.45 14.48 -22.04
C GLY A 87 47.81 15.85 -22.25
N ASP A 88 47.09 16.02 -23.37
CA ASP A 88 46.46 17.28 -23.76
C ASP A 88 45.05 17.49 -23.16
N ARG A 89 44.73 16.79 -22.07
CA ARG A 89 43.39 16.85 -21.46
C ARG A 89 43.12 18.12 -20.65
N TYR A 90 44.17 18.86 -20.30
CA TYR A 90 44.10 20.04 -19.45
C TYR A 90 45.00 21.16 -19.96
N ASP A 91 44.56 22.38 -19.73
CA ASP A 91 45.33 23.62 -19.92
C ASP A 91 45.79 24.13 -18.55
N TYR A 92 47.03 24.62 -18.50
CA TYR A 92 47.73 25.05 -17.28
C TYR A 92 48.15 26.52 -17.33
N ALA A 93 47.64 27.32 -18.28
CA ALA A 93 48.00 28.74 -18.44
C ALA A 93 47.71 29.58 -17.19
N LYS A 94 46.76 29.15 -16.36
CA LYS A 94 46.39 29.79 -15.09
C LYS A 94 47.02 29.14 -13.86
N SER A 95 47.82 28.08 -14.04
CA SER A 95 48.39 27.33 -12.93
C SER A 95 49.57 28.07 -12.32
N VAL A 96 49.59 28.22 -10.99
CA VAL A 96 50.72 28.75 -10.24
C VAL A 96 51.10 27.73 -9.16
N TYR A 97 52.23 27.05 -9.35
CA TYR A 97 52.70 26.05 -8.41
C TYR A 97 53.41 26.70 -7.22
N ARG A 98 52.93 26.37 -6.02
CA ARG A 98 53.51 26.83 -4.74
C ARG A 98 53.92 25.67 -3.82
N GLY A 99 53.69 24.43 -4.24
CA GLY A 99 53.98 23.21 -3.49
C GLY A 99 52.97 22.10 -3.75
N ASP A 100 53.36 20.84 -3.52
CA ASP A 100 52.53 19.66 -3.81
C ASP A 100 51.22 19.59 -3.01
N ARG A 101 51.20 20.22 -1.82
CA ARG A 101 50.01 20.30 -0.95
C ARG A 101 49.11 21.47 -1.26
N GLU A 102 49.59 22.43 -2.06
CA GLU A 102 48.83 23.62 -2.44
C GLU A 102 47.94 23.32 -3.64
N ASN A 103 46.80 24.01 -3.69
CA ASN A 103 45.90 23.93 -4.82
C ASN A 103 46.46 24.72 -6.00
N VAL A 104 46.25 24.18 -7.18
CA VAL A 104 46.53 24.81 -8.47
C VAL A 104 45.24 24.89 -9.27
N THR A 105 45.08 25.99 -10.02
CA THR A 105 43.99 26.15 -10.98
C THR A 105 44.35 25.41 -12.27
N ILE A 106 43.51 24.45 -12.65
CA ILE A 106 43.67 23.63 -13.84
C ILE A 106 42.43 23.80 -14.72
N THR A 107 42.61 24.01 -16.01
CA THR A 107 41.49 24.18 -16.94
C THR A 107 41.20 22.86 -17.66
N CYS A 108 40.06 22.26 -17.39
CA CYS A 108 39.59 21.09 -18.13
C CYS A 108 38.98 21.53 -19.46
N THR A 109 39.46 20.97 -20.56
CA THR A 109 38.97 21.28 -21.92
C THR A 109 37.46 21.06 -22.09
N ALA A 110 36.85 20.17 -21.30
CA ALA A 110 35.41 19.87 -21.36
C ALA A 110 34.55 20.58 -20.30
N HIS A 111 35.12 20.98 -19.16
CA HIS A 111 34.32 21.42 -17.99
C HIS A 111 34.78 22.75 -17.39
N GLY A 112 35.79 23.40 -17.97
CA GLY A 112 36.35 24.66 -17.50
C GLY A 112 37.29 24.51 -16.30
N ASP A 113 37.56 25.63 -15.64
CA ASP A 113 38.52 25.74 -14.53
C ASP A 113 38.05 24.98 -13.28
N PHE A 114 38.99 24.30 -12.63
CA PHE A 114 38.80 23.68 -11.32
C PHE A 114 40.09 23.74 -10.51
N GLU A 115 39.96 23.67 -9.18
CA GLU A 115 41.11 23.62 -8.27
C GLU A 115 41.35 22.20 -7.78
N GLN A 116 42.62 21.82 -7.67
CA GLN A 116 43.05 20.54 -7.13
C GLN A 116 44.47 20.67 -6.57
N GLY A 117 44.81 19.89 -5.53
CA GLY A 117 46.16 19.84 -4.98
C GLY A 117 47.19 19.37 -6.02
N ALA A 118 48.28 20.10 -6.20
CA ALA A 118 49.27 19.90 -7.26
C ALA A 118 49.88 18.49 -7.28
N GLY A 119 50.16 17.92 -6.11
CA GLY A 119 50.65 16.54 -5.97
C GLY A 119 49.57 15.50 -6.29
N THR A 120 48.31 15.76 -5.94
CA THR A 120 47.20 14.83 -6.25
C THR A 120 46.88 14.78 -7.73
N HIS A 121 47.05 15.90 -8.43
CA HIS A 121 46.86 15.99 -9.87
C HIS A 121 47.90 15.16 -10.61
N THR A 122 49.18 15.32 -10.26
CA THR A 122 50.29 14.53 -10.84
C THR A 122 50.31 13.05 -10.42
N GLN A 123 49.46 12.64 -9.46
CA GLN A 123 49.17 11.22 -9.16
C GLN A 123 48.06 10.63 -10.05
N GLY A 124 47.57 11.36 -11.05
CA GLY A 124 46.56 10.88 -12.00
C GLY A 124 45.12 11.21 -11.62
N ARG A 125 44.87 11.95 -10.54
CA ARG A 125 43.53 12.52 -10.30
C ARG A 125 43.30 13.68 -11.27
N GLY A 126 42.12 13.70 -11.87
CA GLY A 126 41.73 14.70 -12.86
C GLY A 126 40.49 15.48 -12.44
N CYS A 127 39.82 16.07 -13.42
CA CYS A 127 38.58 16.81 -13.21
C CYS A 127 37.50 15.95 -12.53
N PRO A 128 36.91 16.40 -11.40
CA PRO A 128 35.85 15.67 -10.70
C PRO A 128 34.61 15.42 -11.56
N LYS A 129 34.24 16.37 -12.44
CA LYS A 129 33.09 16.22 -13.35
C LYS A 129 33.33 15.11 -14.38
N CYS A 130 34.53 15.05 -14.98
CA CYS A 130 34.95 13.93 -15.84
C CYS A 130 34.92 12.59 -15.11
N GLY A 131 35.47 12.53 -13.90
CA GLY A 131 35.49 11.31 -13.08
C GLY A 131 34.09 10.81 -12.73
N ASN A 132 33.17 11.71 -12.39
CA ASN A 132 31.79 11.38 -12.10
C ASN A 132 31.02 10.91 -13.35
N ALA A 133 31.23 11.54 -14.50
CA ALA A 133 30.64 11.11 -15.76
C ALA A 133 31.10 9.71 -16.18
N ALA A 134 32.39 9.39 -16.02
CA ALA A 134 32.93 8.06 -16.29
C ALA A 134 32.34 6.99 -15.35
N LYS A 135 32.27 7.28 -14.05
CA LYS A 135 31.62 6.39 -13.06
C LYS A 135 30.13 6.18 -13.36
N ALA A 136 29.42 7.23 -13.79
CA ALA A 136 28.02 7.13 -14.16
C ALA A 136 27.83 6.25 -15.41
N ARG A 137 28.69 6.38 -16.42
CA ARG A 137 28.68 5.51 -17.62
C ARG A 137 28.94 4.05 -17.27
N GLY A 138 29.94 3.77 -16.42
CA GLY A 138 30.25 2.40 -15.97
C GLY A 138 29.18 1.76 -15.07
N ARG A 139 28.22 2.54 -14.55
CA ARG A 139 27.11 2.06 -13.71
C ARG A 139 25.78 1.92 -14.46
N ARG A 140 25.71 2.28 -15.75
CA ARG A 140 24.46 2.16 -16.53
C ARG A 140 24.17 0.68 -16.78
N LYS A 141 23.12 0.18 -16.15
CA LYS A 141 22.53 -1.13 -16.43
C LYS A 141 21.87 -1.06 -17.80
N ASP A 142 22.14 -2.05 -18.66
CA ASP A 142 21.59 -2.12 -20.01
C ASP A 142 20.25 -2.89 -20.04
N ALA A 143 19.62 -2.92 -21.22
CA ALA A 143 18.37 -3.66 -21.46
C ALA A 143 18.50 -5.14 -21.06
N SER A 144 19.63 -5.76 -21.38
CA SER A 144 19.94 -7.16 -21.08
C SER A 144 19.93 -7.43 -19.57
N HIS A 145 20.48 -6.53 -18.76
CA HIS A 145 20.43 -6.62 -17.30
C HIS A 145 19.00 -6.54 -16.78
N PHE A 146 18.16 -5.64 -17.30
CA PHE A 146 16.75 -5.57 -16.93
C PHE A 146 16.02 -6.87 -17.27
N ILE A 147 16.14 -7.36 -18.51
CA ILE A 147 15.44 -8.56 -18.99
C ILE A 147 15.81 -9.79 -18.17
N ARG A 148 17.11 -9.98 -17.85
CA ARG A 148 17.54 -11.08 -16.96
C ARG A 148 16.87 -11.03 -15.60
N ARG A 149 16.78 -9.85 -14.98
CA ARG A 149 16.10 -9.70 -13.68
C ARG A 149 14.59 -9.91 -13.78
N ALA A 150 13.98 -9.42 -14.85
CA ALA A 150 12.55 -9.61 -15.08
C ALA A 150 12.21 -11.10 -15.23
N ARG A 151 13.02 -11.86 -15.99
CA ARG A 151 12.88 -13.33 -16.12
C ARG A 151 13.14 -14.08 -14.81
N ALA A 152 14.06 -13.61 -13.97
CA ALA A 152 14.28 -14.22 -12.66
C ALA A 152 13.05 -14.13 -11.73
N VAL A 153 12.19 -13.12 -11.92
CA VAL A 153 10.99 -12.91 -11.11
C VAL A 153 9.75 -13.53 -11.74
N HIS A 154 9.60 -13.41 -13.07
CA HIS A 154 8.38 -13.80 -13.78
C HIS A 154 8.54 -15.07 -14.63
N GLY A 155 9.72 -15.68 -14.68
CA GLY A 155 10.03 -16.73 -15.66
C GLY A 155 9.97 -16.19 -17.11
N ASP A 156 9.63 -17.06 -18.06
CA ASP A 156 9.46 -16.70 -19.47
C ASP A 156 8.01 -16.27 -19.81
N VAL A 157 7.30 -15.69 -18.86
CA VAL A 157 5.88 -15.31 -18.99
C VAL A 157 5.66 -14.10 -19.89
N TYR A 158 6.60 -13.15 -19.95
CA TYR A 158 6.44 -11.90 -20.69
C TYR A 158 7.41 -11.83 -21.87
N ASP A 159 6.95 -11.18 -22.94
CA ASP A 159 7.78 -10.86 -24.09
C ASP A 159 8.34 -9.42 -23.95
N TYR A 160 9.66 -9.32 -24.13
CA TYR A 160 10.47 -8.12 -23.99
C TYR A 160 11.07 -7.66 -25.33
N THR A 161 10.64 -8.24 -26.47
CA THR A 161 11.12 -7.91 -27.82
C THR A 161 11.01 -6.43 -28.17
N LYS A 162 10.05 -5.72 -27.57
CA LYS A 162 9.80 -4.29 -27.77
C LYS A 162 10.43 -3.37 -26.70
N VAL A 163 11.23 -3.91 -25.79
CA VAL A 163 11.78 -3.10 -24.68
C VAL A 163 12.91 -2.20 -25.17
N GLU A 164 12.65 -0.89 -25.17
CA GLU A 164 13.66 0.14 -25.32
C GLU A 164 14.10 0.67 -23.94
N TYR A 165 15.13 0.07 -23.35
CA TYR A 165 15.58 0.45 -22.00
C TYR A 165 16.41 1.74 -22.00
N ARG A 166 15.87 2.80 -21.39
CA ARG A 166 16.57 4.07 -21.17
C ARG A 166 16.97 4.29 -19.71
N SER A 167 16.09 3.93 -18.77
CA SER A 167 16.34 4.01 -17.33
C SER A 167 15.46 3.03 -16.55
N ALA A 168 15.73 2.86 -15.25
CA ALA A 168 14.93 1.98 -14.39
C ALA A 168 13.53 2.52 -14.06
N LEU A 169 13.31 3.83 -14.21
CA LEU A 169 12.08 4.53 -13.83
C LEU A 169 11.18 4.84 -15.02
N GLU A 170 11.77 5.07 -16.18
CA GLU A 170 11.03 5.32 -17.43
C GLU A 170 10.29 4.05 -17.86
N LYS A 171 9.02 4.21 -18.23
CA LYS A 171 8.19 3.06 -18.58
C LYS A 171 8.64 2.46 -19.91
N VAL A 172 8.65 1.13 -19.97
CA VAL A 172 8.92 0.35 -21.18
C VAL A 172 7.67 -0.42 -21.59
N GLU A 173 7.54 -0.72 -22.88
CA GLU A 173 6.48 -1.59 -23.40
C GLU A 173 6.84 -3.05 -23.13
N ILE A 174 6.01 -3.73 -22.33
CA ILE A 174 6.13 -5.16 -22.00
C ILE A 174 4.92 -5.86 -22.58
N VAL A 175 5.12 -7.01 -23.22
CA VAL A 175 4.02 -7.75 -23.85
C VAL A 175 3.61 -8.93 -22.97
N CYS A 176 2.36 -8.90 -22.51
CA CYS A 176 1.74 -10.05 -21.86
C CYS A 176 1.10 -10.95 -22.92
N PRO A 177 1.40 -12.27 -22.97
CA PRO A 177 0.79 -13.18 -23.94
C PRO A 177 -0.75 -13.22 -23.91
N LYS A 178 -1.36 -12.95 -22.74
CA LYS A 178 -2.82 -12.97 -22.55
C LYS A 178 -3.51 -11.65 -22.86
N HIS A 179 -2.87 -10.52 -22.53
CA HIS A 179 -3.52 -9.20 -22.50
C HIS A 179 -2.90 -8.15 -23.43
N GLY A 180 -1.86 -8.54 -24.17
CA GLY A 180 -1.14 -7.66 -25.08
C GLY A 180 -0.14 -6.74 -24.37
N ALA A 181 0.26 -5.68 -25.08
CA ALA A 181 1.25 -4.71 -24.62
C ALA A 181 0.73 -3.85 -23.45
N PHE A 182 1.59 -3.59 -22.48
CA PHE A 182 1.33 -2.66 -21.39
C PHE A 182 2.61 -1.92 -20.98
N TRP A 183 2.44 -0.76 -20.35
CA TRP A 183 3.55 0.13 -19.98
C TRP A 183 3.84 0.07 -18.49
N GLN A 184 5.08 -0.25 -18.12
CA GLN A 184 5.51 -0.30 -16.72
C GLN A 184 6.98 0.07 -16.58
N SER A 185 7.38 0.62 -15.42
CA SER A 185 8.79 0.91 -15.17
C SER A 185 9.57 -0.40 -14.95
N PRO A 186 10.78 -0.53 -15.51
CA PRO A 186 11.64 -1.69 -15.31
C PRO A 186 11.90 -2.03 -13.83
N ALA A 187 12.01 -1.01 -12.97
CA ALA A 187 12.20 -1.19 -11.53
C ALA A 187 11.01 -1.91 -10.87
N ASN A 188 9.78 -1.46 -11.14
CA ASN A 188 8.58 -2.09 -10.60
C ASN A 188 8.40 -3.49 -11.17
N HIS A 189 8.63 -3.66 -12.46
CA HIS A 189 8.48 -4.96 -13.10
C HIS A 189 9.44 -6.00 -12.50
N ALA A 190 10.71 -5.63 -12.31
CA ALA A 190 11.72 -6.46 -11.68
C ALA A 190 11.52 -6.65 -10.16
N TRP A 191 10.51 -6.03 -9.55
CA TRP A 191 10.10 -6.24 -8.16
C TRP A 191 8.88 -7.18 -8.03
N GLY A 192 8.38 -7.72 -9.15
CA GLY A 192 7.26 -8.66 -9.17
C GLY A 192 5.93 -8.05 -9.56
N TYR A 193 5.86 -6.75 -9.84
CA TYR A 193 4.67 -6.18 -10.46
C TYR A 193 4.56 -6.66 -11.91
N GLY A 194 3.40 -7.20 -12.29
CA GLY A 194 3.15 -7.79 -13.60
C GLY A 194 2.14 -7.00 -14.43
N CYS A 195 1.57 -7.66 -15.43
CA CYS A 195 0.42 -7.15 -16.15
C CYS A 195 -0.75 -6.98 -15.19
N GLN A 196 -1.24 -5.74 -15.04
CA GLN A 196 -2.35 -5.45 -14.14
C GLN A 196 -3.61 -6.23 -14.51
N ARG A 197 -3.84 -6.53 -15.79
CA ARG A 197 -4.98 -7.36 -16.22
C ARG A 197 -4.83 -8.84 -15.83
N CYS A 198 -3.61 -9.37 -15.71
CA CYS A 198 -3.39 -10.70 -15.13
C CYS A 198 -3.65 -10.69 -13.62
N VAL A 199 -3.23 -9.63 -12.92
CA VAL A 199 -3.42 -9.50 -11.47
C VAL A 199 -4.89 -9.23 -11.13
N HIS A 200 -5.60 -8.47 -11.95
CA HIS A 200 -7.02 -8.14 -11.77
C HIS A 200 -7.98 -9.15 -12.42
N GLY A 201 -7.46 -10.09 -13.21
CA GLY A 201 -8.23 -11.22 -13.75
C GLY A 201 -8.15 -12.47 -12.86
N ALA A 202 -7.38 -12.43 -11.77
CA ALA A 202 -7.41 -13.41 -10.72
C ALA A 202 -8.40 -12.97 -9.62
N PRO A 203 -9.09 -13.91 -8.97
CA PRO A 203 -9.92 -13.65 -7.79
C PRO A 203 -9.22 -12.77 -6.75
N SER A 204 -9.98 -11.94 -6.04
CA SER A 204 -9.42 -11.23 -4.90
C SER A 204 -9.11 -12.19 -3.75
N LYS A 205 -8.14 -11.88 -2.88
CA LYS A 205 -7.84 -12.73 -1.70
C LYS A 205 -9.07 -13.06 -0.84
N ARG A 206 -10.04 -12.14 -0.76
CA ARG A 206 -11.29 -12.34 0.00
C ARG A 206 -12.31 -13.19 -0.77
N GLU A 207 -12.30 -13.11 -2.09
CA GLU A 207 -13.08 -14.01 -2.94
C GLU A 207 -12.55 -15.44 -2.84
N ASP A 208 -11.22 -15.63 -2.86
CA ASP A 208 -10.60 -16.94 -2.62
C ASP A 208 -10.96 -17.51 -1.24
N GLU A 209 -11.00 -16.65 -0.21
CA GLU A 209 -11.44 -17.03 1.12
C GLU A 209 -12.90 -17.49 1.14
N LEU A 210 -13.79 -16.73 0.49
CA LEU A 210 -15.20 -17.12 0.35
C LEU A 210 -15.34 -18.42 -0.46
N PHE A 211 -14.58 -18.56 -1.55
CA PHE A 211 -14.57 -19.78 -2.37
C PHE A 211 -14.08 -20.97 -1.57
N ALA A 212 -13.02 -20.84 -0.78
CA ALA A 212 -12.51 -21.90 0.09
C ALA A 212 -13.57 -22.34 1.13
N LEU A 213 -14.28 -21.39 1.73
CA LEU A 213 -15.41 -21.67 2.63
C LEU A 213 -16.52 -22.44 1.91
N VAL A 214 -16.95 -21.97 0.75
CA VAL A 214 -18.02 -22.60 -0.05
C VAL A 214 -17.60 -24.01 -0.48
N ARG A 215 -16.38 -24.17 -0.99
CA ARG A 215 -15.81 -25.43 -1.48
C ARG A 215 -15.66 -26.48 -0.39
N THR A 216 -15.34 -26.06 0.83
CA THR A 216 -15.28 -26.93 2.01
C THR A 216 -16.65 -27.55 2.33
N ILE A 217 -17.72 -26.78 2.17
CA ILE A 217 -19.10 -27.24 2.41
C ILE A 217 -19.65 -27.99 1.18
N ARG A 218 -19.30 -27.54 -0.02
CA ARG A 218 -19.78 -28.04 -1.32
C ARG A 218 -18.60 -28.31 -2.26
N PRO A 219 -18.08 -29.56 -2.25
CA PRO A 219 -17.00 -29.99 -3.14
C PRO A 219 -17.36 -30.05 -4.63
N ASP A 220 -18.54 -29.60 -5.04
CA ASP A 220 -18.92 -29.37 -6.44
C ASP A 220 -18.83 -27.88 -6.84
N ALA A 221 -18.47 -26.98 -5.91
CA ALA A 221 -18.36 -25.55 -6.20
C ALA A 221 -17.24 -25.22 -7.20
N GLU A 222 -17.52 -24.38 -8.19
CA GLU A 222 -16.61 -23.91 -9.23
C GLU A 222 -16.34 -22.41 -9.05
N GLN A 223 -15.12 -21.96 -9.40
CA GLN A 223 -14.73 -20.55 -9.37
C GLN A 223 -14.60 -19.99 -10.80
N SER A 224 -14.88 -18.70 -10.99
CA SER A 224 -14.73 -17.97 -12.26
C SER A 224 -15.46 -18.65 -13.44
N ASN A 225 -16.73 -18.99 -13.25
CA ASN A 225 -17.54 -19.68 -14.25
C ASN A 225 -18.05 -18.68 -15.32
N ARG A 226 -17.56 -18.84 -16.56
CA ARG A 226 -18.00 -18.06 -17.74
C ARG A 226 -19.01 -18.78 -18.64
N LYS A 227 -19.46 -19.98 -18.23
CA LYS A 227 -20.31 -20.84 -19.04
C LYS A 227 -21.78 -20.53 -18.78
N LEU A 228 -22.16 -20.30 -17.53
CA LEU A 228 -23.56 -20.18 -17.14
C LEU A 228 -24.22 -18.95 -17.80
N ILE A 229 -23.62 -17.78 -17.70
CA ILE A 229 -24.18 -16.52 -18.24
C ILE A 229 -23.26 -15.88 -19.30
N ALA A 230 -22.72 -16.70 -20.20
CA ALA A 230 -21.79 -16.25 -21.24
C ALA A 230 -22.31 -15.00 -21.98
N PRO A 231 -21.45 -13.99 -22.27
CA PRO A 231 -20.00 -13.96 -22.06
C PRO A 231 -19.57 -13.49 -20.66
N LYS A 232 -20.51 -13.27 -19.73
CA LYS A 232 -20.22 -12.79 -18.38
C LYS A 232 -19.70 -13.93 -17.49
N GLU A 233 -18.88 -13.56 -16.52
CA GLU A 233 -18.34 -14.45 -15.50
C GLU A 233 -19.16 -14.36 -14.22
N LEU A 234 -19.30 -15.48 -13.53
CA LEU A 234 -19.76 -15.60 -12.15
C LEU A 234 -18.60 -16.06 -11.26
N ASP A 235 -18.42 -15.42 -10.11
CA ASP A 235 -17.24 -15.67 -9.26
C ASP A 235 -17.27 -17.07 -8.65
N ILE A 236 -18.43 -17.51 -8.11
CA ILE A 236 -18.61 -18.84 -7.53
C ILE A 236 -19.94 -19.43 -8.00
N VAL A 237 -19.92 -20.71 -8.42
CA VAL A 237 -21.12 -21.46 -8.83
C VAL A 237 -21.16 -22.78 -8.07
N VAL A 238 -22.33 -23.14 -7.54
CA VAL A 238 -22.60 -24.41 -6.85
C VAL A 238 -23.69 -25.16 -7.63
N PRO A 239 -23.31 -26.04 -8.58
CA PRO A 239 -24.25 -26.69 -9.48
C PRO A 239 -25.35 -27.48 -8.80
N SER A 240 -25.00 -28.23 -7.75
CA SER A 240 -25.94 -29.08 -7.02
C SER A 240 -27.08 -28.31 -6.31
N LEU A 241 -26.96 -26.98 -6.17
CA LEU A 241 -28.01 -26.12 -5.59
C LEU A 241 -28.65 -25.17 -6.59
N LYS A 242 -28.16 -25.10 -7.83
CA LYS A 242 -28.46 -24.00 -8.75
C LYS A 242 -28.24 -22.63 -8.06
N LEU A 243 -27.12 -22.50 -7.34
CA LEU A 243 -26.73 -21.28 -6.62
C LEU A 243 -25.46 -20.70 -7.24
N ALA A 244 -25.43 -19.39 -7.41
CA ALA A 244 -24.25 -18.63 -7.77
C ALA A 244 -24.00 -17.52 -6.73
N ILE A 245 -22.74 -17.08 -6.60
CA ILE A 245 -22.33 -16.01 -5.70
C ILE A 245 -21.37 -15.08 -6.46
N GLU A 246 -21.64 -13.79 -6.39
CA GLU A 246 -20.80 -12.70 -6.87
C GLU A 246 -20.16 -11.98 -5.68
N PHE A 247 -18.85 -11.83 -5.72
CA PHE A 247 -18.05 -11.13 -4.73
C PHE A 247 -17.55 -9.80 -5.27
N ASN A 248 -18.35 -8.77 -5.04
CA ASN A 248 -18.21 -7.48 -5.71
C ASN A 248 -17.16 -6.58 -5.04
N GLY A 249 -16.06 -6.30 -5.74
CA GLY A 249 -15.17 -5.19 -5.40
C GLY A 249 -15.85 -3.82 -5.48
N VAL A 250 -15.84 -3.04 -4.38
CA VAL A 250 -16.53 -1.73 -4.30
C VAL A 250 -16.19 -0.77 -5.45
N TYR A 251 -14.91 -0.59 -5.77
CA TYR A 251 -14.48 0.31 -6.84
C TYR A 251 -14.82 -0.21 -8.25
N TRP A 252 -14.77 -1.54 -8.44
CA TRP A 252 -14.99 -2.16 -9.75
C TRP A 252 -16.47 -2.26 -10.09
N HIS A 253 -17.34 -2.39 -9.09
CA HIS A 253 -18.80 -2.41 -9.27
C HIS A 253 -19.47 -1.11 -8.81
N SER A 254 -18.71 -0.03 -8.73
CA SER A 254 -19.30 1.30 -8.65
C SER A 254 -19.59 1.84 -10.05
N ASP A 255 -20.38 2.90 -10.05
CA ASP A 255 -20.64 3.79 -11.16
C ASP A 255 -19.38 4.38 -11.85
N ARG A 256 -18.19 4.21 -11.26
CA ARG A 256 -16.90 4.60 -11.86
C ARG A 256 -16.42 3.64 -12.95
N ARG A 257 -16.85 2.39 -12.90
CA ARG A 257 -16.27 1.30 -13.72
C ARG A 257 -17.32 0.43 -14.40
N THR A 258 -18.51 0.35 -13.81
CA THR A 258 -19.55 -0.56 -14.26
C THR A 258 -20.87 0.19 -14.47
N ALA A 259 -21.64 -0.24 -15.46
CA ALA A 259 -22.98 0.28 -15.70
C ALA A 259 -23.90 0.04 -14.48
N ILE A 260 -24.80 0.98 -14.25
CA ILE A 260 -25.74 1.02 -13.12
C ILE A 260 -26.55 -0.28 -12.97
N ASP A 261 -26.94 -0.89 -14.08
CA ASP A 261 -27.80 -2.05 -14.17
C ASP A 261 -27.05 -3.39 -14.24
N ALA A 262 -25.72 -3.39 -14.19
CA ALA A 262 -24.93 -4.60 -14.45
C ALA A 262 -25.20 -5.72 -13.42
N ALA A 263 -25.35 -5.37 -12.13
CA ALA A 263 -25.68 -6.33 -11.08
C ALA A 263 -27.08 -6.91 -11.31
N HIS A 264 -28.05 -6.04 -11.60
CA HIS A 264 -29.41 -6.43 -11.96
C HIS A 264 -29.46 -7.36 -13.18
N PHE A 265 -28.68 -7.06 -14.22
CA PHE A 265 -28.58 -7.91 -15.41
C PHE A 265 -28.08 -9.33 -15.07
N LYS A 266 -27.01 -9.47 -14.27
CA LYS A 266 -26.51 -10.79 -13.87
C LYS A 266 -27.57 -11.57 -13.07
N HIS A 267 -28.26 -10.91 -12.14
CA HIS A 267 -29.35 -11.52 -11.38
C HIS A 267 -30.48 -12.00 -12.29
N ALA A 268 -30.93 -11.17 -13.23
CA ALA A 268 -31.96 -11.53 -14.19
C ALA A 268 -31.53 -12.69 -15.09
N ALA A 269 -30.28 -12.69 -15.57
CA ALA A 269 -29.73 -13.76 -16.40
C ALA A 269 -29.63 -15.10 -15.66
N CYS A 270 -29.20 -15.10 -14.40
CA CYS A 270 -29.21 -16.30 -13.54
C CYS A 270 -30.64 -16.79 -13.30
N ALA A 271 -31.55 -15.89 -12.93
CA ALA A 271 -32.94 -16.22 -12.66
C ALA A 271 -33.66 -16.82 -13.88
N ALA A 272 -33.37 -16.32 -15.09
CA ALA A 272 -33.91 -16.85 -16.35
C ALA A 272 -33.50 -18.32 -16.61
N GLN A 273 -32.37 -18.76 -16.04
CA GLN A 273 -31.91 -20.15 -16.10
C GLN A 273 -32.34 -20.97 -14.87
N GLY A 274 -33.14 -20.39 -13.97
CA GLY A 274 -33.58 -21.02 -12.72
C GLY A 274 -32.48 -21.09 -11.65
N TRP A 275 -31.48 -20.21 -11.72
CA TRP A 275 -30.42 -20.09 -10.72
C TRP A 275 -30.69 -18.94 -9.78
N ARG A 276 -30.37 -19.15 -8.49
CA ARG A 276 -30.32 -18.07 -7.50
C ARG A 276 -28.93 -17.45 -7.51
N LEU A 277 -28.86 -16.12 -7.57
CA LEU A 277 -27.60 -15.38 -7.42
C LEU A 277 -27.58 -14.67 -6.07
N LEU A 278 -26.45 -14.73 -5.36
CA LEU A 278 -26.14 -13.86 -4.23
C LEU A 278 -25.08 -12.85 -4.65
N SER A 279 -25.23 -11.59 -4.26
CA SER A 279 -24.22 -10.55 -4.50
C SER A 279 -23.73 -9.97 -3.19
N ILE A 280 -22.44 -10.12 -2.91
CA ILE A 280 -21.81 -9.71 -1.65
C ILE A 280 -20.73 -8.69 -1.98
N ALA A 281 -20.87 -7.45 -1.51
CA ALA A 281 -19.83 -6.45 -1.68
C ALA A 281 -18.65 -6.72 -0.73
N CYS A 282 -17.42 -6.47 -1.18
CA CYS A 282 -16.21 -6.77 -0.42
C CYS A 282 -16.09 -5.96 0.88
N GLU A 283 -16.74 -4.79 0.95
CA GLU A 283 -16.81 -3.98 2.18
C GLU A 283 -17.89 -4.50 3.15
N ASP A 284 -19.02 -5.00 2.66
CA ASP A 284 -20.02 -5.64 3.50
C ASP A 284 -19.43 -6.93 4.11
N TRP A 285 -18.69 -7.72 3.33
CA TRP A 285 -17.93 -8.87 3.83
C TRP A 285 -16.90 -8.48 4.89
N LYS A 286 -16.19 -7.36 4.70
CA LYS A 286 -15.18 -6.88 5.65
C LYS A 286 -15.79 -6.44 6.98
N THR A 287 -16.92 -5.75 6.94
CA THR A 287 -17.51 -5.09 8.12
C THR A 287 -18.55 -5.95 8.83
N ARG A 288 -19.16 -6.91 8.14
CA ARG A 288 -20.24 -7.80 8.64
C ARG A 288 -19.99 -9.26 8.29
N ARG A 289 -18.74 -9.70 8.39
CA ARG A 289 -18.32 -11.04 8.01
C ARG A 289 -19.18 -12.15 8.64
N PRO A 290 -19.46 -12.18 9.96
CA PRO A 290 -20.25 -13.25 10.57
C PRO A 290 -21.66 -13.36 9.97
N GLN A 291 -22.30 -12.22 9.69
CA GLN A 291 -23.64 -12.15 9.12
C GLN A 291 -23.67 -12.72 7.70
N PHE A 292 -22.68 -12.39 6.87
CA PHE A 292 -22.58 -12.88 5.50
C PHE A 292 -22.14 -14.35 5.43
N GLU A 293 -21.21 -14.80 6.27
CA GLU A 293 -20.87 -16.23 6.37
C GLU A 293 -22.11 -17.06 6.72
N ARG A 294 -22.93 -16.58 7.65
CA ARG A 294 -24.17 -17.24 8.02
C ARG A 294 -25.21 -17.24 6.89
N LEU A 295 -25.34 -16.12 6.17
CA LEU A 295 -26.19 -16.04 4.97
C LEU A 295 -25.75 -17.07 3.92
N VAL A 296 -24.44 -17.18 3.66
CA VAL A 296 -23.86 -18.14 2.72
C VAL A 296 -24.08 -19.57 3.20
N ARG A 297 -23.77 -19.91 4.45
CA ARG A 297 -24.01 -21.24 5.04
C ARG A 297 -25.47 -21.66 4.93
N HIS A 298 -26.40 -20.74 5.21
CA HIS A 298 -27.82 -20.99 5.05
C HIS A 298 -28.19 -21.24 3.58
N ALA A 299 -27.67 -20.43 2.64
CA ALA A 299 -27.90 -20.63 1.21
C ALA A 299 -27.33 -21.96 0.69
N LEU A 300 -26.24 -22.46 1.29
CA LEU A 300 -25.63 -23.75 1.00
C LEU A 300 -26.33 -24.95 1.66
N GLY A 301 -27.34 -24.70 2.51
CA GLY A 301 -28.04 -25.75 3.28
C GLY A 301 -27.24 -26.30 4.48
N ALA A 302 -26.19 -25.59 4.91
CA ALA A 302 -25.25 -26.02 5.95
C ALA A 302 -25.24 -25.04 7.16
N SER A 303 -26.43 -24.59 7.56
CA SER A 303 -26.58 -23.74 8.75
C SER A 303 -26.21 -24.51 10.01
N ASP A 304 -25.30 -23.94 10.80
CA ASP A 304 -24.78 -24.42 12.08
C ASP A 304 -25.58 -23.91 13.29
N LEU A 305 -26.57 -23.05 13.04
CA LEU A 305 -27.43 -22.50 14.09
C LEU A 305 -28.32 -23.57 14.74
N PRO A 306 -28.60 -23.45 16.06
CA PRO A 306 -29.48 -24.37 16.76
C PRO A 306 -30.89 -24.38 16.15
N ARG A 307 -31.54 -25.54 16.18
CA ARG A 307 -32.93 -25.70 15.73
C ARG A 307 -33.88 -25.47 16.90
N VAL A 308 -34.87 -24.61 16.69
CA VAL A 308 -35.86 -24.22 17.70
C VAL A 308 -37.25 -24.29 17.11
N HIS A 309 -38.23 -24.82 17.84
CA HIS A 309 -39.62 -24.78 17.40
C HIS A 309 -40.31 -23.56 17.98
N ALA A 310 -41.05 -22.80 17.14
CA ALA A 310 -41.74 -21.61 17.60
C ALA A 310 -42.78 -21.85 18.72
N ARG A 311 -43.27 -23.09 18.87
CA ARG A 311 -44.18 -23.48 19.97
C ARG A 311 -43.52 -23.42 21.35
N GLU A 312 -42.21 -23.62 21.42
CA GLU A 312 -41.42 -23.61 22.67
C GLU A 312 -41.07 -22.18 23.12
N CYS A 313 -41.34 -21.19 22.28
CA CYS A 313 -40.98 -19.82 22.54
C CYS A 313 -42.19 -18.94 22.87
N GLU A 314 -41.96 -17.87 23.62
CA GLU A 314 -42.97 -16.86 23.94
C GLU A 314 -42.81 -15.63 23.05
N VAL A 315 -43.92 -14.99 22.66
CA VAL A 315 -43.87 -13.72 21.92
C VAL A 315 -43.92 -12.57 22.91
N ARG A 316 -42.97 -11.63 22.82
CA ARG A 316 -42.93 -10.43 23.67
C ARG A 316 -42.54 -9.20 22.86
N SER A 317 -42.92 -8.02 23.35
CA SER A 317 -42.39 -6.76 22.82
C SER A 317 -40.91 -6.61 23.21
N VAL A 318 -40.08 -6.10 22.30
CA VAL A 318 -38.64 -5.96 22.50
C VAL A 318 -38.27 -4.48 22.66
N PRO A 319 -37.52 -4.09 23.72
CA PRO A 319 -36.99 -2.74 23.86
C PRO A 319 -36.14 -2.33 22.66
N ASN A 320 -36.08 -1.03 22.36
CA ASN A 320 -35.33 -0.54 21.19
C ASN A 320 -33.84 -0.90 21.24
N GLY A 321 -33.20 -0.78 22.41
CA GLY A 321 -31.78 -1.11 22.57
C GLY A 321 -31.47 -2.55 22.18
N ASP A 322 -32.22 -3.49 22.75
CA ASP A 322 -32.08 -4.93 22.50
C ASP A 322 -32.37 -5.28 21.04
N ALA A 323 -33.39 -4.68 20.45
CA ALA A 323 -33.73 -4.90 19.04
C ALA A 323 -32.63 -4.39 18.09
N VAL A 324 -32.05 -3.22 18.38
CA VAL A 324 -30.93 -2.67 17.59
C VAL A 324 -29.70 -3.57 17.71
N ALA A 325 -29.35 -4.00 18.92
CA ALA A 325 -28.23 -4.92 19.14
C ALA A 325 -28.44 -6.25 18.41
N PHE A 326 -29.65 -6.84 18.52
CA PHE A 326 -29.98 -8.09 17.86
C PHE A 326 -29.94 -7.98 16.32
N LEU A 327 -30.44 -6.89 15.73
CA LEU A 327 -30.34 -6.66 14.29
C LEU A 327 -28.91 -6.40 13.84
N ASP A 328 -28.12 -5.68 14.64
CA ASP A 328 -26.72 -5.41 14.31
C ASP A 328 -25.91 -6.71 14.22
N GLU A 329 -26.13 -7.60 15.18
CA GLU A 329 -25.48 -8.90 15.26
C GLU A 329 -25.99 -9.90 14.21
N HIS A 330 -27.30 -9.90 13.93
CA HIS A 330 -27.94 -10.99 13.17
C HIS A 330 -28.60 -10.56 11.86
N HIS A 331 -28.43 -9.35 11.38
CA HIS A 331 -29.00 -8.95 10.09
C HIS A 331 -27.90 -8.45 9.13
N PRO A 332 -27.90 -8.91 7.85
CA PRO A 332 -26.93 -8.42 6.86
C PRO A 332 -27.06 -6.92 6.59
N GLN A 333 -28.28 -6.38 6.62
CA GLN A 333 -28.52 -4.93 6.58
C GLN A 333 -28.40 -4.35 8.00
N GLN A 334 -27.89 -3.13 8.11
CA GLN A 334 -27.86 -2.36 9.37
C GLN A 334 -29.27 -2.24 10.01
N PRO A 335 -29.33 -2.01 11.34
CA PRO A 335 -30.59 -1.83 12.08
C PRO A 335 -31.54 -0.83 11.39
N GLY A 336 -32.82 -1.19 11.38
CA GLY A 336 -33.89 -0.43 10.71
C GLY A 336 -34.36 0.81 11.48
N ALA A 337 -35.54 1.33 11.11
CA ALA A 337 -36.08 2.58 11.63
C ALA A 337 -36.23 2.60 13.17
N ILE A 338 -35.91 3.75 13.76
CA ILE A 338 -35.97 4.03 15.21
C ILE A 338 -37.42 3.95 15.75
N TYR A 339 -38.42 4.13 14.89
CA TYR A 339 -39.85 4.17 15.24
C TYR A 339 -40.62 2.93 14.79
N ALA A 340 -40.07 1.74 15.05
CA ALA A 340 -40.74 0.47 14.74
C ALA A 340 -41.35 -0.18 15.98
N GLN A 341 -42.51 -0.83 15.80
CA GLN A 341 -43.06 -1.82 16.73
C GLN A 341 -42.25 -3.11 16.59
N ARG A 342 -41.89 -3.74 17.71
CA ARG A 342 -40.85 -4.80 17.75
C ARG A 342 -41.41 -6.03 18.44
N PHE A 343 -41.53 -7.12 17.70
CA PHE A 343 -42.01 -8.40 18.20
C PHE A 343 -40.85 -9.39 18.23
N GLY A 344 -40.54 -9.89 19.42
CA GLY A 344 -39.48 -10.84 19.67
C GLY A 344 -40.04 -12.20 20.05
N LEU A 345 -39.31 -13.24 19.67
CA LEU A 345 -39.57 -14.62 20.06
C LEU A 345 -38.51 -15.06 21.06
N TYR A 346 -38.91 -15.37 22.29
CA TYR A 346 -38.02 -15.72 23.39
C TYR A 346 -38.07 -17.21 23.69
N HIS A 347 -36.93 -17.89 23.55
CA HIS A 347 -36.75 -19.27 23.98
C HIS A 347 -36.28 -19.32 25.46
N PRO A 348 -36.79 -20.24 26.29
CA PRO A 348 -36.46 -20.29 27.72
C PRO A 348 -34.96 -20.36 28.03
N THR A 349 -34.17 -21.03 27.19
CA THR A 349 -32.72 -21.21 27.42
C THR A 349 -31.83 -20.36 26.52
N LEU A 350 -32.33 -19.91 25.36
CA LEU A 350 -31.51 -19.21 24.36
C LEU A 350 -31.81 -17.70 24.34
N GLY A 351 -32.81 -17.24 25.09
CA GLY A 351 -33.23 -15.84 25.08
C GLY A 351 -33.92 -15.46 23.77
N LEU A 352 -33.67 -14.26 23.26
CA LEU A 352 -34.27 -13.76 22.02
C LEU A 352 -33.72 -14.56 20.82
N VAL A 353 -34.59 -15.30 20.13
CA VAL A 353 -34.21 -16.16 18.99
C VAL A 353 -34.66 -15.65 17.63
N ALA A 354 -35.70 -14.81 17.59
CA ALA A 354 -36.19 -14.17 16.39
C ALA A 354 -36.77 -12.78 16.70
N LEU A 355 -36.62 -11.85 15.77
CA LEU A 355 -37.12 -10.48 15.89
C LEU A 355 -37.77 -10.05 14.57
N MET A 356 -38.95 -9.45 14.66
CA MET A 356 -39.67 -8.87 13.53
C MET A 356 -40.08 -7.43 13.87
N THR A 357 -39.83 -6.49 12.97
CA THR A 357 -40.10 -5.06 13.23
C THR A 357 -41.06 -4.47 12.20
N PHE A 358 -42.03 -3.70 12.67
CA PHE A 358 -43.07 -3.07 11.86
C PHE A 358 -43.04 -1.54 12.01
N GLY A 359 -42.97 -0.82 10.89
CA GLY A 359 -43.13 0.63 10.85
C GLY A 359 -44.51 1.02 10.34
N ARG A 360 -44.99 2.22 10.65
CA ARG A 360 -46.06 2.84 9.85
C ARG A 360 -45.43 3.45 8.60
N ASP A 361 -46.08 3.31 7.45
CA ASP A 361 -45.52 3.71 6.16
C ASP A 361 -44.88 5.11 6.19
N VAL A 362 -43.54 5.13 6.10
CA VAL A 362 -42.69 6.33 6.11
C VAL A 362 -42.73 7.06 4.77
N TYR A 363 -43.17 6.40 3.68
CA TYR A 363 -43.36 7.04 2.38
C TYR A 363 -44.65 7.85 2.30
N SER A 364 -45.63 7.54 3.15
CA SER A 364 -46.74 8.45 3.45
C SER A 364 -46.26 9.55 4.41
N ARG A 365 -45.54 10.53 3.86
CA ARG A 365 -45.26 11.80 4.58
C ARG A 365 -46.60 12.30 5.16
N ASN A 366 -46.72 12.35 6.49
CA ASN A 366 -47.81 13.02 7.20
C ASN A 366 -49.25 12.54 6.89
N ARG A 367 -49.56 11.25 7.07
CA ARG A 367 -50.95 10.86 7.35
C ARG A 367 -51.03 10.07 8.64
N GLU A 368 -51.34 10.77 9.74
CA GLU A 368 -52.02 10.13 10.86
C GLU A 368 -53.22 9.36 10.31
N GLY A 369 -53.25 8.05 10.55
CA GLY A 369 -54.35 7.18 10.10
C GLY A 369 -54.09 6.33 8.84
N SER A 370 -52.87 6.26 8.28
CA SER A 370 -52.59 5.28 7.21
C SER A 370 -52.78 3.83 7.74
N PRO A 371 -53.66 3.01 7.12
CA PRO A 371 -53.92 1.63 7.56
C PRO A 371 -52.80 0.65 7.15
N VAL A 372 -51.77 1.16 6.45
CA VAL A 372 -50.71 0.36 5.83
C VAL A 372 -49.48 0.33 6.74
N TRP A 373 -49.04 -0.89 7.05
CA TRP A 373 -47.83 -1.14 7.82
C TRP A 373 -46.69 -1.59 6.93
N ASP A 374 -45.45 -1.30 7.33
CA ASP A 374 -44.24 -1.77 6.68
C ASP A 374 -43.59 -2.85 7.54
N LEU A 375 -43.42 -4.06 7.00
CA LEU A 375 -42.54 -5.07 7.61
C LEU A 375 -41.10 -4.70 7.23
N SER A 376 -40.40 -4.10 8.19
CA SER A 376 -39.11 -3.47 7.97
C SER A 376 -37.93 -4.44 8.08
N ARG A 377 -37.90 -5.30 9.10
CA ARG A 377 -36.83 -6.30 9.30
C ARG A 377 -37.37 -7.59 9.89
N PHE A 378 -36.72 -8.69 9.53
CA PHE A 378 -36.84 -9.97 10.20
C PHE A 378 -35.44 -10.59 10.33
N ALA A 379 -35.06 -10.98 11.53
CA ALA A 379 -33.77 -11.61 11.81
C ALA A 379 -33.95 -12.75 12.81
N THR A 380 -33.05 -13.74 12.75
CA THR A 380 -33.01 -14.86 13.68
C THR A 380 -31.58 -15.14 14.15
N SER A 381 -31.44 -15.60 15.38
CA SER A 381 -30.19 -16.15 15.93
C SER A 381 -30.20 -17.69 15.90
N ALA A 382 -31.35 -18.30 15.60
CA ALA A 382 -31.54 -19.74 15.50
C ALA A 382 -32.35 -20.13 14.24
N GLN A 383 -32.38 -21.42 13.89
CA GLN A 383 -33.30 -21.99 12.90
C GLN A 383 -34.68 -22.18 13.54
N VAL A 384 -35.49 -21.12 13.53
CA VAL A 384 -36.79 -21.10 14.21
C VAL A 384 -37.92 -21.55 13.28
N ARG A 385 -38.33 -22.82 13.35
CA ARG A 385 -39.41 -23.35 12.52
C ARG A 385 -40.76 -22.74 12.94
N GLY A 386 -41.41 -22.04 12.02
CA GLY A 386 -42.68 -21.34 12.25
C GLY A 386 -42.55 -20.01 13.01
N GLY A 387 -41.32 -19.55 13.26
CA GLY A 387 -41.07 -18.33 14.06
C GLY A 387 -41.63 -17.08 13.39
N ALA A 388 -41.41 -16.94 12.08
CA ALA A 388 -41.93 -15.81 11.31
C ALA A 388 -43.47 -15.74 11.35
N SER A 389 -44.15 -16.85 11.08
CA SER A 389 -45.62 -16.92 11.10
C SER A 389 -46.20 -16.61 12.47
N LYS A 390 -45.56 -17.09 13.55
CA LYS A 390 -45.99 -16.81 14.93
C LYS A 390 -45.86 -15.33 15.28
N LEU A 391 -44.73 -14.71 14.92
CA LEU A 391 -44.51 -13.27 15.14
C LEU A 391 -45.46 -12.41 14.31
N PHE A 392 -45.67 -12.76 13.04
CA PHE A 392 -46.58 -12.04 12.16
C PHE A 392 -48.03 -12.12 12.64
N ALA A 393 -48.49 -13.30 13.07
CA ALA A 393 -49.83 -13.46 13.64
C ALA A 393 -50.03 -12.66 14.94
N ALA A 394 -49.02 -12.64 15.81
CA ALA A 394 -49.05 -11.81 17.02
C ALA A 394 -49.12 -10.31 16.69
N ALA A 395 -48.31 -9.86 15.72
CA ALA A 395 -48.33 -8.48 15.26
C ALA A 395 -49.67 -8.11 14.62
N ARG A 396 -50.30 -9.00 13.84
CA ARG A 396 -51.65 -8.78 13.29
C ARG A 396 -52.68 -8.57 14.39
N ARG A 397 -52.63 -9.39 15.45
CA ARG A 397 -53.57 -9.30 16.58
C ARG A 397 -53.39 -8.01 17.39
N GLU A 398 -52.15 -7.59 17.61
CA GLU A 398 -51.86 -6.41 18.44
C GLU A 398 -51.97 -5.09 17.68
N LEU A 399 -51.54 -5.05 16.42
CA LEU A 399 -51.52 -3.83 15.61
C LEU A 399 -52.78 -3.65 14.74
N GLY A 400 -53.56 -4.72 14.51
CA GLY A 400 -54.80 -4.67 13.74
C GLY A 400 -54.62 -4.22 12.29
N PHE A 401 -53.48 -4.52 11.66
CA PHE A 401 -53.21 -4.06 10.29
C PHE A 401 -54.07 -4.77 9.24
N ALA A 402 -54.54 -4.01 8.25
CA ALA A 402 -55.30 -4.51 7.09
C ALA A 402 -54.42 -4.77 5.87
N GLU A 403 -53.33 -4.00 5.73
CA GLU A 403 -52.35 -4.13 4.65
C GLU A 403 -50.94 -4.02 5.22
N VAL A 404 -50.04 -4.90 4.74
CA VAL A 404 -48.60 -4.83 5.05
C VAL A 404 -47.79 -4.81 3.75
N ILE A 405 -46.85 -3.89 3.65
CA ILE A 405 -45.89 -3.80 2.54
C ILE A 405 -44.50 -4.20 3.07
N SER A 406 -43.70 -4.83 2.22
CA SER A 406 -42.28 -5.06 2.52
C SER A 406 -41.45 -5.10 1.24
N TYR A 407 -40.13 -4.95 1.39
CA TYR A 407 -39.18 -4.94 0.28
C TYR A 407 -38.07 -5.95 0.53
N SER A 408 -37.90 -6.90 -0.38
CA SER A 408 -36.80 -7.86 -0.33
C SER A 408 -35.67 -7.44 -1.27
N ALA A 409 -34.44 -7.32 -0.75
CA ALA A 409 -33.25 -7.03 -1.57
C ALA A 409 -32.84 -8.25 -2.41
N ASN A 410 -32.80 -8.08 -3.73
CA ASN A 410 -32.49 -9.17 -4.66
C ASN A 410 -31.07 -9.69 -4.48
N ASP A 411 -30.14 -8.84 -4.04
CA ASP A 411 -28.75 -9.22 -3.78
C ASP A 411 -28.64 -10.43 -2.84
N TRP A 412 -29.54 -10.56 -1.86
CA TRP A 412 -29.39 -11.53 -0.77
C TRP A 412 -30.57 -12.48 -0.62
N PHE A 413 -31.79 -12.04 -0.94
CA PHE A 413 -33.02 -12.73 -0.58
C PHE A 413 -33.86 -13.12 -1.80
N GLY A 414 -34.33 -14.37 -1.83
CA GLY A 414 -35.26 -14.86 -2.87
C GLY A 414 -36.74 -14.63 -2.59
N GLY A 415 -37.10 -14.11 -1.40
CA GLY A 415 -38.48 -13.73 -1.06
C GLY A 415 -39.38 -14.83 -0.48
N GLY A 416 -38.93 -16.09 -0.40
CA GLY A 416 -39.78 -17.21 0.07
C GLY A 416 -40.39 -17.04 1.49
N LEU A 417 -39.78 -16.22 2.35
CA LEU A 417 -40.37 -15.83 3.64
C LEU A 417 -41.74 -15.15 3.46
N TYR A 418 -41.84 -14.25 2.47
CA TYR A 418 -43.05 -13.47 2.22
C TYR A 418 -44.16 -14.36 1.68
N GLU A 419 -43.85 -15.28 0.77
CA GLU A 419 -44.78 -16.29 0.27
C GLU A 419 -45.34 -17.15 1.41
N GLN A 420 -44.47 -17.59 2.34
CA GLN A 420 -44.89 -18.35 3.54
C GLN A 420 -45.81 -17.57 4.48
N LEU A 421 -45.70 -16.24 4.51
CA LEU A 421 -46.56 -15.36 5.30
C LEU A 421 -47.84 -14.95 4.55
N GLY A 422 -48.03 -15.40 3.31
CA GLY A 422 -49.19 -15.07 2.47
C GLY A 422 -49.08 -13.72 1.75
N PHE A 423 -47.87 -13.17 1.60
CA PHE A 423 -47.67 -11.99 0.78
C PHE A 423 -47.68 -12.37 -0.71
N VAL A 424 -48.18 -11.44 -1.53
CA VAL A 424 -48.11 -11.49 -2.98
C VAL A 424 -47.04 -10.55 -3.52
N ARG A 425 -46.38 -10.96 -4.59
CA ARG A 425 -45.41 -10.12 -5.31
C ARG A 425 -46.16 -9.05 -6.10
N VAL A 426 -45.85 -7.77 -5.84
CA VAL A 426 -46.53 -6.62 -6.48
C VAL A 426 -45.72 -6.07 -7.64
N ALA A 427 -44.44 -5.82 -7.43
CA ALA A 427 -43.59 -5.16 -8.44
C ALA A 427 -42.11 -5.47 -8.22
N GLN A 428 -41.33 -5.42 -9.30
CA GLN A 428 -39.88 -5.21 -9.19
C GLN A 428 -39.60 -3.71 -9.05
N VAL A 429 -38.80 -3.37 -8.05
CA VAL A 429 -38.24 -2.05 -7.86
C VAL A 429 -36.88 -2.02 -8.57
N PRO A 430 -36.61 -1.01 -9.42
CA PRO A 430 -35.33 -0.86 -10.08
C PRO A 430 -34.14 -0.80 -9.11
N PRO A 431 -32.91 -1.02 -9.61
CA PRO A 431 -31.68 -0.80 -8.85
C PRO A 431 -31.66 0.53 -8.10
N ASP A 432 -31.19 0.48 -6.87
CA ASP A 432 -30.90 1.65 -6.04
C ASP A 432 -29.42 1.62 -5.63
N TYR A 433 -28.90 2.69 -5.02
CA TYR A 433 -27.49 2.77 -4.66
C TYR A 433 -27.22 3.12 -3.19
N ARG A 434 -26.06 2.66 -2.73
CA ARG A 434 -25.39 3.14 -1.53
C ARG A 434 -24.14 3.91 -1.93
N VAL A 435 -23.77 4.89 -1.11
CA VAL A 435 -22.56 5.68 -1.32
C VAL A 435 -21.47 5.11 -0.43
N TYR A 436 -20.34 4.76 -1.02
CA TYR A 436 -19.13 4.33 -0.33
C TYR A 436 -18.12 5.46 -0.27
N HIS A 437 -17.53 5.67 0.90
CA HIS A 437 -16.31 6.46 1.05
C HIS A 437 -15.31 5.70 1.92
N HIS A 438 -14.02 5.73 1.56
CA HIS A 438 -12.98 4.95 2.25
C HIS A 438 -12.89 5.22 3.76
N ALA A 439 -13.18 6.46 4.20
CA ALA A 439 -13.17 6.84 5.61
C ALA A 439 -14.41 6.39 6.40
N THR A 440 -15.58 6.26 5.77
CA THR A 440 -16.86 6.03 6.48
C THR A 440 -17.61 4.76 6.06
N GLY A 441 -17.09 4.02 5.08
CA GLY A 441 -17.70 2.82 4.52
C GLY A 441 -18.97 3.13 3.72
N PHE A 442 -19.86 2.15 3.65
CA PHE A 442 -21.16 2.30 3.01
C PHE A 442 -22.13 3.14 3.84
N ARG A 443 -22.83 4.05 3.15
CA ARG A 443 -23.94 4.83 3.69
C ARG A 443 -25.14 4.79 2.72
N PRO A 444 -26.38 4.88 3.22
CA PRO A 444 -27.54 5.02 2.35
C PRO A 444 -27.48 6.37 1.60
N LYS A 445 -28.09 6.44 0.40
CA LYS A 445 -28.15 7.70 -0.37
C LYS A 445 -28.71 8.89 0.41
N SER A 446 -29.65 8.65 1.33
CA SER A 446 -30.23 9.69 2.19
C SER A 446 -29.22 10.34 3.14
N ALA A 447 -28.11 9.65 3.47
CA ALA A 447 -27.03 10.23 4.27
C ALA A 447 -26.21 11.28 3.49
N TRP A 448 -26.30 11.27 2.16
CA TRP A 448 -25.68 12.24 1.25
C TRP A 448 -26.68 13.24 0.66
N ALA A 449 -27.92 13.24 1.17
CA ALA A 449 -28.89 14.27 0.83
C ALA A 449 -28.30 15.67 1.10
N ARG A 450 -28.59 16.67 0.26
CA ARG A 450 -28.00 18.03 0.34
C ARG A 450 -27.84 18.56 1.77
N LYS A 451 -28.89 18.47 2.59
CA LYS A 451 -28.92 18.94 3.99
C LYS A 451 -27.90 18.25 4.92
N HIS A 452 -27.45 17.05 4.58
CA HIS A 452 -26.50 16.26 5.38
C HIS A 452 -25.05 16.38 4.87
N ILE A 453 -24.84 16.90 3.64
CA ILE A 453 -23.51 17.02 3.02
C ILE A 453 -22.52 17.76 3.93
N PRO A 454 -22.83 18.93 4.54
CA PRO A 454 -21.85 19.61 5.40
C PRO A 454 -21.35 18.73 6.55
N ALA A 455 -22.25 17.98 7.20
CA ALA A 455 -21.87 17.04 8.24
C ALA A 455 -21.06 15.85 7.69
N ARG A 456 -21.31 15.41 6.44
CA ARG A 456 -20.51 14.36 5.79
C ARG A 456 -19.08 14.84 5.52
N LEU A 457 -18.92 16.06 5.00
CA LEU A 457 -17.60 16.64 4.69
C LEU A 457 -16.71 16.74 5.93
N VAL A 458 -17.28 17.13 7.08
CA VAL A 458 -16.58 17.10 8.37
C VAL A 458 -16.17 15.67 8.76
N GLN A 459 -17.06 14.69 8.61
CA GLN A 459 -16.77 13.29 8.98
C GLN A 459 -15.68 12.62 8.14
N ILE A 460 -15.44 13.11 6.93
CA ILE A 460 -14.41 12.59 6.02
C ILE A 460 -13.17 13.48 5.96
N ASP A 461 -13.05 14.44 6.88
CA ASP A 461 -11.94 15.39 6.97
C ASP A 461 -11.72 16.20 5.67
N ARG A 462 -12.82 16.65 5.06
CA ARG A 462 -12.84 17.48 3.85
C ARG A 462 -13.47 18.85 4.09
N ALA A 463 -13.05 19.51 5.17
CA ALA A 463 -13.48 20.87 5.48
C ALA A 463 -13.02 21.92 4.45
N ASP A 464 -12.06 21.56 3.59
CA ASP A 464 -11.64 22.34 2.42
C ASP A 464 -12.74 22.47 1.36
N VAL A 465 -13.70 21.54 1.34
CA VAL A 465 -14.86 21.60 0.44
C VAL A 465 -15.98 22.35 1.14
N VAL A 466 -16.23 23.59 0.73
CA VAL A 466 -17.38 24.37 1.20
C VAL A 466 -18.61 23.96 0.39
N PHE A 467 -19.74 23.70 1.06
CA PHE A 467 -21.03 23.40 0.42
C PHE A 467 -22.16 23.99 1.24
N ASP A 468 -22.96 24.87 0.64
CA ASP A 468 -24.20 25.38 1.22
C ASP A 468 -25.40 24.64 0.61
N PRO A 469 -26.15 23.83 1.39
CA PRO A 469 -27.31 23.10 0.89
C PRO A 469 -28.37 23.96 0.20
N ALA A 470 -28.50 25.24 0.56
CA ALA A 470 -29.53 26.14 0.05
C ALA A 470 -29.12 26.84 -1.25
N THR A 471 -27.84 27.15 -1.44
CA THR A 471 -27.37 28.06 -2.49
C THR A 471 -26.39 27.43 -3.48
N ASP A 472 -25.73 26.32 -3.11
CA ASP A 472 -24.71 25.70 -3.96
C ASP A 472 -25.33 25.03 -5.20
N PRO A 473 -24.88 25.37 -6.43
CA PRO A 473 -25.47 24.82 -7.64
C PRO A 473 -25.09 23.36 -7.90
N ARG A 474 -24.04 22.84 -7.24
CA ARG A 474 -23.59 21.46 -7.44
C ARG A 474 -24.63 20.48 -6.92
N THR A 475 -24.80 19.42 -7.67
CA THR A 475 -25.60 18.24 -7.31
C THR A 475 -24.91 17.44 -6.21
N GLU A 476 -25.67 16.59 -5.52
CA GLU A 476 -25.12 15.62 -4.54
C GLU A 476 -24.04 14.75 -5.21
N TRP A 477 -24.27 14.42 -6.49
CA TRP A 477 -23.39 13.61 -7.30
C TRP A 477 -22.04 14.26 -7.60
N GLU A 478 -22.06 15.55 -7.95
CA GLU A 478 -20.82 16.29 -8.18
C GLU A 478 -20.01 16.42 -6.88
N ILE A 479 -20.68 16.62 -5.74
CA ILE A 479 -19.99 16.66 -4.45
C ILE A 479 -19.37 15.31 -4.09
N GLU A 480 -20.13 14.22 -4.20
CA GLU A 480 -19.60 12.85 -4.04
C GLU A 480 -18.35 12.62 -4.90
N ASP A 481 -18.37 13.11 -6.14
CA ASP A 481 -17.25 12.98 -7.06
C ASP A 481 -16.01 13.77 -6.60
N THR A 482 -16.19 15.00 -6.11
CA THR A 482 -15.08 15.83 -5.58
C THR A 482 -14.40 15.26 -4.35
N VAL A 483 -15.09 14.41 -3.60
CA VAL A 483 -14.57 13.76 -2.39
C VAL A 483 -14.23 12.29 -2.60
N ASN A 484 -14.20 11.83 -3.85
CA ASN A 484 -13.86 10.45 -4.20
C ASN A 484 -14.75 9.42 -3.48
N ALA A 485 -16.03 9.75 -3.34
CA ALA A 485 -17.07 8.81 -2.98
C ALA A 485 -17.58 8.08 -4.24
N PHE A 486 -18.04 6.85 -4.05
CA PHE A 486 -18.47 5.97 -5.14
C PHE A 486 -19.90 5.51 -4.91
N ARG A 487 -20.71 5.42 -5.97
CA ARG A 487 -22.07 4.88 -5.88
C ARG A 487 -22.03 3.42 -6.29
N VAL A 488 -22.42 2.53 -5.39
CA VAL A 488 -22.52 1.08 -5.67
C VAL A 488 -24.00 0.73 -5.74
N TRP A 489 -24.40 0.20 -6.89
CA TRP A 489 -25.78 -0.13 -7.21
C TRP A 489 -26.12 -1.56 -6.83
N ASP A 490 -27.30 -1.75 -6.26
CA ASP A 490 -27.87 -3.06 -5.93
C ASP A 490 -28.57 -3.70 -7.14
N SER A 491 -29.01 -4.94 -6.99
CA SER A 491 -29.72 -5.67 -8.07
C SER A 491 -31.23 -5.40 -8.09
N GLY A 492 -31.68 -4.32 -7.44
CA GLY A 492 -33.07 -3.97 -7.23
C GLY A 492 -33.71 -4.73 -6.07
N LYS A 493 -35.02 -4.53 -5.91
CA LYS A 493 -35.82 -5.12 -4.83
C LYS A 493 -37.12 -5.69 -5.39
N VAL A 494 -37.75 -6.60 -4.65
CA VAL A 494 -39.14 -6.99 -4.90
C VAL A 494 -40.03 -6.38 -3.84
N LYS A 495 -41.09 -5.71 -4.28
CA LYS A 495 -42.17 -5.21 -3.42
C LYS A 495 -43.17 -6.33 -3.17
N TRP A 496 -43.41 -6.62 -1.90
CA TRP A 496 -44.36 -7.60 -1.41
C TRP A 496 -45.52 -6.90 -0.72
N ARG A 497 -46.73 -7.44 -0.88
CA ARG A 497 -47.94 -6.94 -0.21
C ARG A 497 -48.70 -8.09 0.41
N TRP A 498 -49.15 -7.89 1.63
CA TRP A 498 -50.09 -8.75 2.32
C TRP A 498 -51.38 -7.98 2.57
N GLN A 499 -52.52 -8.66 2.39
CA GLN A 499 -53.85 -8.13 2.66
C GLN A 499 -54.65 -9.17 3.46
N ALA A 500 -55.49 -8.68 4.38
CA ALA A 500 -56.06 -9.43 5.50
C ALA A 500 -57.15 -10.45 5.17
#